data_AF-A0A699TIT2-F1
#
_entry.id   AF-A0A699TIT2-F1
#
_cell.length_a   1.000
_cell.length_b   1.000
_cell.length_c   1.000
_cell.angle_alpha   90.00
_cell.angle_beta   90.00
_cell.angle_gamma   90.00
#
_symmetry.space_group_name_H-M   'P 1'
#
loop_
_entity.id
_entity.type
_entity.pdbx_description
1 polymer ?
#
loop_
_entity_poly.entity_id
_entity_poly.type
_entity_poly.pdbx_seq_one_letter_code
_entity_poly.pdbx_strand_id
1 'polypeptide(L)' 'MDECLALADLGASINLMPLSVWKELSLPELTPTCMTLELADCSVFKPIGLAKDVKVNW' A
#
# COMPACT_ATOMS: atom_id res chain seq x y z
N MET A 1 -9.21 -16.40 10.88
CA MET A 1 -9.28 -15.10 10.20
C MET A 1 -8.15 -14.31 10.82
N ASP A 2 -7.01 -14.27 10.14
CA ASP A 2 -5.85 -13.57 10.67
C ASP A 2 -6.15 -12.06 10.67
N GLU A 3 -5.99 -11.43 11.83
CA GLU A 3 -6.12 -9.97 11.95
C GLU A 3 -4.97 -9.31 11.20
N CYS A 4 -5.30 -8.48 10.21
CA CYS A 4 -4.33 -7.61 9.57
C CYS A 4 -4.11 -6.37 10.46
N LEU A 5 -2.91 -6.21 11.01
CA LEU A 5 -2.52 -4.99 11.71
C LEU A 5 -2.27 -3.86 10.69
N ALA A 6 -2.89 -2.71 10.92
CA ALA A 6 -2.67 -1.50 10.13
C ALA A 6 -1.98 -0.42 10.98
N LEU A 7 -1.01 0.27 10.38
CA LEU A 7 -0.37 1.44 10.99
C LEU A 7 -0.99 2.72 10.43
N ALA A 8 -1.51 3.58 11.30
CA ALA A 8 -2.01 4.89 10.92
C ALA A 8 -0.94 5.95 11.16
N ASP A 9 -0.37 6.48 10.08
CA ASP A 9 0.55 7.61 10.10
C ASP A 9 -0.13 8.85 9.53
N LEU A 10 -0.46 9.81 10.39
CA LEU A 10 -1.11 11.08 9.98
C LEU A 10 -0.17 12.00 9.18
N GLY A 11 1.15 11.77 9.27
CA GLY A 11 2.14 12.47 8.47
C GLY A 11 2.36 11.86 7.08
N ALA A 12 1.88 10.64 6.85
CA ALA A 12 2.01 9.97 5.57
C ALA A 12 1.02 10.54 4.55
N SER A 13 1.53 10.93 3.38
CA SER A 13 0.71 11.38 2.25
C SER A 13 0.23 10.22 1.36
N ILE A 14 0.73 9.00 1.60
CA ILE A 14 0.43 7.79 0.84
C ILE A 14 0.13 6.62 1.79
N ASN A 15 -0.75 5.72 1.37
CA ASN A 15 -0.99 4.46 2.06
C ASN A 15 -0.20 3.34 1.37
N LEU A 16 0.46 2.50 2.17
CA LEU A 16 1.13 1.29 1.69
C LEU A 16 0.31 0.07 2.08
N MET A 17 0.16 -0.86 1.14
CA MET A 17 -0.52 -2.13 1.39
C MET A 17 0.35 -3.27 0.83
N PRO A 18 0.59 -4.35 1.61
CA PRO A 18 1.25 -5.54 1.09
C PRO A 18 0.46 -6.13 -0.09
N LEU A 19 1.17 -6.62 -1.10
CA LEU A 19 0.53 -7.22 -2.28
C LEU A 19 -0.31 -8.46 -1.92
N SER A 20 0.08 -9.22 -0.89
CA SER A 20 -0.70 -10.36 -0.40
C SER A 20 -2.09 -9.93 0.03
N VAL A 21 -2.18 -8.91 0.90
CA VAL A 21 -3.46 -8.35 1.38
C VAL A 21 -4.27 -7.79 0.23
N TRP A 22 -3.64 -7.07 -0.71
CA TRP A 22 -4.32 -6.56 -1.91
C TRP A 22 -5.02 -7.67 -2.72
N LYS A 23 -4.34 -8.81 -2.88
CA LYS A 23 -4.89 -9.99 -3.57
C LYS A 23 -5.97 -10.68 -2.77
N GLU A 24 -5.80 -10.84 -1.47
CA GLU A 24 -6.81 -11.43 -0.58
C GLU A 24 -8.11 -10.63 -0.58
N LEU A 25 -8.02 -9.30 -0.60
CA LEU A 25 -9.16 -8.39 -0.73
C LEU A 25 -9.76 -8.38 -2.15
N SER A 26 -9.19 -9.12 -3.10
CA SER A 26 -9.65 -9.19 -4.49
C SER A 26 -9.79 -7.81 -5.13
N LEU A 27 -8.85 -6.90 -4.81
CA LEU A 27 -8.88 -5.53 -5.32
C LEU A 27 -8.45 -5.47 -6.80
N PRO A 28 -8.84 -4.39 -7.52
CA PRO A 28 -8.52 -4.23 -8.93
C PRO A 28 -7.02 -4.27 -9.24
N GLU A 29 -6.69 -4.47 -10.51
CA GLU A 29 -5.32 -4.49 -10.99
C GLU A 29 -4.62 -3.13 -10.72
N LEU A 30 -3.36 -3.22 -10.32
CA LEU A 30 -2.53 -2.05 -10.04
C LEU A 30 -1.98 -1.48 -11.35
N THR A 31 -1.95 -0.15 -11.47
CA THR A 31 -1.24 0.50 -12.57
C THR A 31 0.27 0.46 -12.30
N PRO A 32 1.10 -0.13 -13.17
CA PRO A 32 2.55 -0.14 -12.97
C PRO A 32 3.11 1.26 -12.79
N THR A 33 4.11 1.40 -11.93
CA THR A 33 4.76 2.69 -11.66
C THR A 33 6.27 2.54 -11.63
N CYS A 34 6.99 3.59 -12.04
CA CYS A 34 8.45 3.68 -11.92
C CYS A 34 8.88 4.37 -10.61
N MET A 35 7.94 4.63 -9.70
CA MET A 35 8.22 5.27 -8.42
C MET A 35 9.15 4.42 -7.54
N THR A 36 9.96 5.10 -6.74
CA THR A 36 10.75 4.51 -5.66
C THR A 36 10.45 5.30 -4.39
N LEU A 37 10.26 4.60 -3.27
CA LEU A 37 9.94 5.17 -1.97
C LEU A 37 11.11 4.95 -1.03
N GLU A 38 11.50 5.99 -0.30
CA GLU A 38 12.46 5.91 0.79
C GLU A 38 11.70 6.12 2.09
N LEU A 39 11.81 5.17 3.02
CA LEU A 39 11.15 5.24 4.32
C LEU A 39 12.09 5.84 5.36
N ALA A 40 11.54 6.20 6.52
CA ALA A 40 12.29 6.82 7.61
C ALA A 40 13.40 5.92 8.21
N ASP A 41 13.33 4.61 7.98
CA ASP A 41 14.39 3.65 8.32
C ASP A 41 15.47 3.53 7.23
N CYS A 42 15.47 4.46 6.26
CA CYS A 42 16.35 4.49 5.09
C CYS A 42 16.19 3.28 4.15
N SER A 43 15.13 2.48 4.32
CA SER A 43 14.82 1.42 3.39
C SER A 43 14.23 1.98 2.10
N VAL A 44 14.57 1.34 0.98
CA VAL A 44 14.14 1.76 -0.35
C VAL A 44 13.21 0.70 -0.93
N PHE A 45 11.97 1.08 -1.22
CA PHE A 45 10.93 0.22 -1.78
C PHE A 45 10.55 0.63 -3.20
N LYS A 46 10.35 -0.37 -4.07
CA LYS A 46 9.77 -0.17 -5.41
C LYS A 46 8.37 -0.77 -5.44
N PRO A 47 7.31 0.05 -5.41
CA PRO A 47 5.94 -0.44 -5.50
C PRO A 47 5.71 -1.19 -6.81
N ILE A 48 4.92 -2.26 -6.75
CA ILE A 48 4.52 -3.03 -7.94
C ILE A 48 3.59 -2.21 -8.83
N GLY A 49 2.78 -1.35 -8.21
CA GLY A 49 1.92 -0.41 -8.90
C GLY A 49 1.18 0.49 -7.93
N LEU A 50 0.34 1.35 -8.49
CA LEU A 50 -0.47 2.33 -7.80
C LEU A 50 -1.94 2.08 -8.13
N ALA A 51 -2.80 2.24 -7.12
CA ALA A 51 -4.23 2.40 -7.28
C ALA A 51 -4.65 3.80 -6.82
N LYS A 52 -5.58 4.40 -7.55
CA LYS A 52 -6.23 5.66 -7.16
C LYS A 52 -7.66 5.37 -6.72
N ASP A 53 -8.16 6.16 -5.79
CA ASP A 53 -9.58 6.15 -5.38
C ASP A 53 -10.06 4.81 -4.81
N VAL A 54 -9.19 4.12 -4.07
CA VAL A 54 -9.54 2.88 -3.37
C VAL A 54 -10.45 3.23 -2.20
N LYS A 55 -11.66 2.68 -2.19
CA LYS A 55 -12.58 2.85 -1.07
C LYS A 55 -12.06 2.05 0.13
N VAL A 56 -11.63 2.76 1.16
CA VAL A 56 -11.30 2.20 2.47
C VAL A 56 -12.49 2.49 3.38
N ASN A 57 -13.11 1.44 3.91
CA ASN A 57 -14.09 1.58 4.97
C ASN A 57 -13.33 1.49 6.29
N TRP A 58 -13.33 2.59 7.06
CA TRP A 58 -12.81 2.64 8.42
C TRP A 58 -13.83 2.10 9.42
#